data_AF-A0A419L049-F1
#
_entry.id   AF-A0A419L049-F1
#
_cell.length_a   1.000
_cell.length_b   1.000
_cell.length_c   1.000
_cell.angle_alpha   90.00
_cell.angle_beta   90.00
_cell.angle_gamma   90.00
#
_symmetry.space_group_name_H-M   'P 1'
#
loop_
_entity.id
_entity.type
_entity.pdbx_description
1 polymer ?
#
loop_
_entity_poly.entity_id
_entity_poly.type
_entity_poly.pdbx_seq_one_letter_code
_entity_poly.pdbx_strand_id
1 'polypeptide(L)'
;MSTLLAGRVIRISERNGRFSERVKALSGEEIDLCFQCGGCSSACPMTSQMDLLPSKVMRLVQLGEEAVLKSRTPWICSTCFNCAARCPRGIDIANVMEALRQMLLRSKFDHLKLETVGREELREIPPIALISSLRKFTS
;
A
#
# COMPACT_ATOMS: atom_id res chain seq x y z
N MET A 1 -17.08 0.19 -17.55
CA MET A 1 -15.90 1.04 -17.28
C MET A 1 -14.62 0.21 -17.42
N SER A 2 -14.26 -0.15 -18.66
CA SER A 2 -13.15 -1.06 -18.98
C SER A 2 -12.41 -0.53 -20.21
N THR A 3 -11.58 0.51 -20.03
CA THR A 3 -10.88 1.13 -21.17
C THR A 3 -9.57 1.85 -20.79
N LEU A 4 -8.84 1.39 -19.77
CA LEU A 4 -7.54 1.99 -19.40
C LEU A 4 -6.35 1.02 -19.34
N LEU A 5 -6.49 -0.22 -19.85
CA LEU A 5 -5.40 -1.20 -19.91
C LEU A 5 -5.21 -1.81 -21.31
N ALA A 6 -5.60 -1.09 -22.36
CA ALA A 6 -5.21 -1.45 -23.71
C ALA A 6 -3.75 -1.03 -23.94
N GLY A 7 -2.81 -1.98 -23.83
CA GLY A 7 -1.50 -1.91 -24.50
C GLY A 7 -0.43 -0.96 -23.96
N ARG A 8 -0.30 -0.76 -22.64
CA ARG A 8 0.85 -0.01 -22.09
C ARG A 8 2.09 -0.91 -22.01
N VAL A 9 3.07 -0.68 -22.89
CA VAL A 9 4.40 -1.31 -22.80
C VAL A 9 5.16 -0.70 -21.63
N ILE A 10 5.51 -1.51 -20.63
CA ILE A 10 6.36 -1.10 -19.51
C ILE A 10 7.80 -1.48 -19.86
N ARG A 11 8.68 -0.48 -20.03
CA ARG A 11 10.12 -0.70 -20.22
C ARG A 11 10.81 -0.64 -18.87
N ILE A 12 11.38 -1.76 -18.45
CA ILE A 12 12.23 -1.80 -17.26
C ILE A 12 13.51 -1.02 -17.60
N SER A 13 13.72 0.09 -16.89
CA SER A 13 14.89 0.96 -17.02
C SER A 13 15.55 1.14 -15.66
N GLU A 14 16.79 1.63 -15.61
CA GLU A 14 17.48 1.93 -14.35
C GLU A 14 16.65 2.85 -13.43
N ARG A 15 15.89 3.79 -14.01
CA ARG A 15 14.99 4.67 -13.26
C ARG A 15 13.90 3.89 -12.51
N ASN A 16 13.29 2.92 -13.17
CA ASN A 16 12.24 2.08 -12.58
C ASN A 16 12.82 1.14 -11.52
N GLY A 17 14.05 0.65 -11.73
CA GLY A 17 14.78 -0.15 -10.74
C GLY A 17 14.97 0.60 -9.42
N ARG A 18 15.33 1.89 -9.47
CA ARG A 18 15.52 2.71 -8.26
C ARG A 18 14.27 2.80 -7.37
N PHE A 19 13.07 2.79 -7.95
CA PHE A 19 11.83 2.80 -7.17
C PHE A 19 11.66 1.48 -6.40
N SER A 20 11.77 0.34 -7.08
CA SER A 20 11.67 -0.98 -6.45
C SER A 20 12.70 -1.15 -5.32
N GLU A 21 13.97 -0.79 -5.59
CA GLU A 21 15.05 -0.86 -4.59
C GLU A 21 14.77 0.02 -3.37
N ARG A 22 14.20 1.22 -3.58
CA ARG A 22 13.82 2.09 -2.47
C ARG A 22 12.68 1.49 -1.63
N VAL A 23 11.71 0.83 -2.26
CA VAL A 23 10.65 0.14 -1.51
C VAL A 23 11.22 -1.02 -0.71
N LYS A 24 12.06 -1.87 -1.32
CA LYS A 24 12.75 -2.98 -0.63
C LYS A 24 13.55 -2.50 0.58
N ALA A 25 14.33 -1.43 0.41
CA ALA A 25 15.14 -0.85 1.48
C ALA A 25 14.30 -0.30 2.64
N LEU A 26 13.13 0.28 2.37
CA LEU A 26 12.23 0.80 3.40
C LEU A 26 11.39 -0.30 4.07
N SER A 27 10.97 -1.32 3.32
CA SER A 27 10.15 -2.41 3.87
C SER A 27 10.99 -3.48 4.55
N GLY A 28 12.27 -3.63 4.17
CA GLY A 28 13.13 -4.74 4.60
C GLY A 28 12.77 -6.07 3.93
N GLU A 29 12.07 -6.04 2.78
CA GLU A 29 11.48 -7.23 2.16
C GLU A 29 12.05 -7.49 0.77
N GLU A 30 12.27 -8.78 0.45
CA GLU A 30 12.67 -9.22 -0.88
C GLU A 30 11.46 -9.41 -1.81
N ILE A 31 11.01 -8.29 -2.39
CA ILE A 31 9.80 -8.20 -3.21
C ILE A 31 9.87 -9.07 -4.49
N ASP A 32 11.07 -9.34 -4.99
CA ASP A 32 11.29 -10.13 -6.21
C ASP A 32 10.93 -11.62 -6.01
N LEU A 33 10.84 -12.10 -4.76
CA LEU A 33 10.37 -13.45 -4.45
C LEU A 33 8.89 -13.65 -4.76
N CYS A 34 8.12 -12.56 -4.94
CA CYS A 34 6.69 -12.63 -5.24
C CYS A 34 6.45 -13.19 -6.65
N PHE A 35 5.73 -14.29 -6.72
CA PHE A 35 5.38 -15.05 -7.91
C PHE A 35 3.90 -14.90 -8.28
N GLN A 36 3.24 -13.86 -7.76
CA GLN A 36 1.87 -13.45 -8.12
C GLN A 36 0.77 -14.51 -7.86
N CYS A 37 0.87 -15.29 -6.79
CA CYS A 37 -0.16 -16.29 -6.43
C CYS A 37 -1.52 -15.68 -5.98
N GLY A 38 -1.57 -14.40 -5.62
CA GLY A 38 -2.81 -13.71 -5.21
C GLY A 38 -3.29 -13.97 -3.78
N GLY A 39 -2.59 -14.80 -2.99
CA GLY A 39 -3.00 -15.14 -1.62
C GLY A 39 -3.15 -13.93 -0.67
N CYS A 40 -2.35 -12.88 -0.86
CA CYS A 40 -2.47 -11.65 -0.09
C CYS A 40 -3.79 -10.90 -0.35
N SER A 41 -4.29 -10.96 -1.59
CA SER A 41 -5.55 -10.32 -1.98
C SER A 41 -6.74 -11.11 -1.44
N SER A 42 -6.72 -12.44 -1.48
CA SER A 42 -7.79 -13.26 -0.88
C SER A 42 -7.81 -13.18 0.65
N ALA A 43 -6.67 -12.91 1.29
CA ALA A 43 -6.58 -12.73 2.74
C ALA A 43 -7.07 -11.38 3.26
N CYS A 44 -7.11 -10.36 2.40
CA CYS A 44 -7.31 -8.99 2.83
C CYS A 44 -8.81 -8.69 3.06
N PRO A 45 -9.22 -8.30 4.28
CA PRO A 45 -10.62 -7.98 4.56
C PRO A 45 -11.06 -6.64 3.96
N MET A 46 -10.10 -5.78 3.59
CA MET A 46 -10.35 -4.42 3.09
C MET A 46 -10.43 -4.34 1.57
N THR A 47 -10.39 -5.45 0.84
CA THR A 47 -10.32 -5.48 -0.63
C THR A 47 -11.45 -4.72 -1.31
N SER A 48 -12.65 -4.73 -0.75
CA SER A 48 -13.81 -4.01 -1.28
C SER A 48 -13.66 -2.48 -1.27
N GLN A 49 -12.78 -1.95 -0.42
CA GLN A 49 -12.52 -0.52 -0.31
C GLN A 49 -11.30 -0.10 -1.14
N MET A 50 -10.41 -1.05 -1.46
CA MET A 50 -9.15 -0.80 -2.17
C MET A 50 -9.37 -0.56 -3.67
N ASP A 51 -8.64 0.39 -4.24
CA ASP A 51 -8.57 0.66 -5.68
C ASP A 51 -7.59 -0.27 -6.42
N LEU A 52 -6.60 -0.83 -5.71
CA LEU A 52 -5.69 -1.85 -6.19
C LEU A 52 -5.67 -3.01 -5.20
N LEU A 53 -5.75 -4.24 -5.70
CA LEU A 53 -5.57 -5.40 -4.84
C LEU A 53 -4.11 -5.48 -4.35
N PRO A 54 -3.85 -6.03 -3.15
CA PRO A 54 -2.48 -6.20 -2.63
C PRO A 54 -1.54 -6.91 -3.61
N SER A 55 -2.01 -7.96 -4.31
CA SER A 55 -1.21 -8.66 -5.32
C SER A 55 -0.80 -7.75 -6.49
N LYS A 56 -1.71 -6.87 -6.91
CA LYS A 56 -1.47 -5.89 -7.98
C LYS A 56 -0.49 -4.81 -7.54
N VAL A 57 -0.57 -4.36 -6.28
CA VAL A 57 0.43 -3.47 -5.68
C VAL A 57 1.81 -4.11 -5.74
N MET A 58 1.95 -5.36 -5.28
CA MET A 58 3.23 -6.09 -5.35
C MET A 58 3.76 -6.16 -6.78
N ARG A 59 2.89 -6.42 -7.78
CA ARG A 59 3.32 -6.47 -9.18
C ARG A 59 3.83 -5.12 -9.69
N LEU A 60 3.13 -4.04 -9.36
CA LEU A 60 3.54 -2.70 -9.79
C LEU A 60 4.87 -2.29 -9.15
N VAL A 61 5.08 -2.63 -7.88
CA VAL A 61 6.36 -2.39 -7.20
C VAL A 61 7.49 -3.18 -7.87
N GLN A 62 7.30 -4.48 -8.16
CA GLN A 62 8.28 -5.28 -8.90
C GLN A 62 8.65 -4.68 -10.26
N LEU A 63 7.68 -4.08 -10.94
CA LEU A 63 7.88 -3.42 -12.24
C LEU A 63 8.48 -2.01 -12.13
N GLY A 64 8.68 -1.51 -10.90
CA GLY A 64 9.20 -0.18 -10.67
C GLY A 64 8.20 0.95 -11.00
N GLU A 65 6.89 0.65 -10.99
CA GLU A 65 5.85 1.60 -11.37
C GLU A 65 5.44 2.50 -10.19
N GLU A 66 5.99 3.71 -10.15
CA GLU A 66 5.67 4.73 -9.14
C GLU A 66 4.19 5.15 -9.12
N ALA A 67 3.43 4.85 -10.17
CA ALA A 67 1.98 5.09 -10.21
C ALA A 67 1.22 4.47 -9.04
N VAL A 68 1.78 3.42 -8.41
CA VAL A 68 1.24 2.82 -7.18
C VAL A 68 1.13 3.82 -6.01
N LEU A 69 1.98 4.85 -5.97
CA LEU A 69 1.95 5.89 -4.94
C LEU A 69 0.69 6.78 -5.03
N LYS A 70 0.04 6.83 -6.19
CA LYS A 70 -1.23 7.57 -6.37
C LYS A 70 -2.45 6.76 -5.89
N SER A 71 -2.25 5.51 -5.50
CA SER A 71 -3.32 4.62 -5.05
C SER A 71 -3.78 4.94 -3.63
N ARG A 72 -5.07 4.71 -3.34
CA ARG A 72 -5.61 4.76 -1.97
C ARG A 72 -5.34 3.46 -1.22
N THR A 73 -4.82 2.43 -1.87
CA THR A 73 -4.66 1.10 -1.28
C THR A 73 -3.67 1.06 -0.11
N PRO A 74 -2.46 1.66 -0.18
CA PRO A 74 -1.54 1.69 0.97
C PRO A 74 -2.16 2.33 2.20
N TRP A 75 -3.03 3.32 1.97
CA TRP A 75 -3.79 4.09 2.94
C TRP A 75 -4.93 3.31 3.59
N ILE A 76 -5.67 2.54 2.79
CA ILE A 76 -6.76 1.66 3.25
C ILE A 76 -6.22 0.44 4.00
N CYS A 77 -4.95 0.08 3.78
CA CYS A 77 -4.31 -1.02 4.49
C CYS A 77 -4.39 -0.83 6.00
N SER A 78 -5.08 -1.74 6.67
CA SER A 78 -5.22 -1.76 8.13
C SER A 78 -3.96 -2.26 8.84
N THR A 79 -2.93 -2.73 8.12
CA THR A 79 -1.73 -3.37 8.71
C THR A 79 -2.11 -4.51 9.65
N CYS A 80 -3.11 -5.32 9.27
CA CYS A 80 -3.58 -6.46 10.07
C CYS A 80 -2.75 -7.75 9.90
N PHE A 81 -1.71 -7.73 9.05
CA PHE A 81 -0.78 -8.84 8.81
C PHE A 81 -1.36 -10.17 8.27
N ASN A 82 -2.66 -10.26 7.99
CA ASN A 82 -3.27 -11.45 7.38
C ASN A 82 -2.59 -11.87 6.06
N CYS A 83 -2.17 -10.89 5.26
CA CYS A 83 -1.45 -11.14 4.02
C CYS A 83 -0.06 -11.75 4.25
N ALA A 84 0.66 -11.31 5.28
CA ALA A 84 1.97 -11.83 5.65
C ALA A 84 1.85 -13.28 6.14
N ALA A 85 0.88 -13.56 7.02
CA ALA A 85 0.63 -14.90 7.54
C ALA A 85 0.28 -15.94 6.46
N ARG A 86 -0.30 -15.52 5.34
CA ARG A 86 -0.67 -16.39 4.22
C ARG A 86 0.36 -16.44 3.08
N CYS A 87 1.42 -15.64 3.14
CA CYS A 87 2.38 -15.56 2.05
C CYS A 87 3.28 -16.82 2.03
N PRO A 88 3.21 -17.68 0.99
CA PRO A 88 4.05 -18.88 0.93
C PRO A 88 5.53 -18.56 0.64
N ARG A 89 5.86 -17.29 0.37
CA ARG A 89 7.23 -16.79 0.18
C ARG A 89 7.78 -16.05 1.40
N GLY A 90 6.98 -15.93 2.47
CA GLY A 90 7.38 -15.25 3.69
C GLY A 90 7.50 -13.73 3.58
N ILE A 91 6.95 -13.12 2.52
CA ILE A 91 7.00 -11.65 2.34
C ILE A 91 6.00 -10.98 3.27
N ASP A 92 6.42 -9.99 4.05
CA ASP A 92 5.53 -9.12 4.81
C ASP A 92 4.96 -8.00 3.93
N ILE A 93 3.84 -8.30 3.27
CA ILE A 93 3.13 -7.34 2.43
C ILE A 93 2.61 -6.14 3.23
N ALA A 94 2.38 -6.27 4.55
CA ALA A 94 1.96 -5.14 5.37
C ALA A 94 3.10 -4.12 5.53
N ASN A 95 4.34 -4.59 5.69
CA ASN A 95 5.54 -3.74 5.68
C ASN A 95 5.78 -3.09 4.31
N VAL A 96 5.52 -3.79 3.22
CA VAL A 96 5.58 -3.18 1.87
C VAL A 96 4.56 -2.03 1.74
N MET A 97 3.34 -2.21 2.25
CA MET A 97 2.33 -1.14 2.26
C MET A 97 2.74 0.04 3.16
N GLU A 98 3.38 -0.24 4.30
CA GLU A 98 3.97 0.78 5.18
C GLU A 98 5.07 1.57 4.47
N ALA A 99 5.99 0.90 3.78
CA ALA A 99 7.06 1.54 3.02
C ALA A 99 6.50 2.51 1.97
N LEU A 100 5.45 2.11 1.25
CA LEU A 100 4.76 3.00 0.30
C LEU A 100 4.16 4.23 0.99
N ARG A 101 3.57 4.07 2.18
CA ARG A 101 3.07 5.21 2.98
C ARG A 101 4.20 6.12 3.44
N GLN A 102 5.30 5.59 3.95
CA GLN A 102 6.46 6.39 4.35
C GLN A 102 7.06 7.20 3.20
N MET A 103 7.05 6.65 1.99
CA MET A 103 7.49 7.38 0.80
C MET A 103 6.61 8.59 0.50
N LEU A 104 5.29 8.47 0.71
CA LEU A 104 4.33 9.57 0.55
C LEU A 104 4.38 10.59 1.69
N LEU A 105 4.49 10.14 2.94
CA LEU A 105 4.57 11.05 4.09
C LEU A 105 5.82 11.93 4.04
N ARG A 106 6.95 11.39 3.60
CA ARG A 106 8.18 12.18 3.40
C ARG A 106 8.04 13.24 2.30
N SER A 107 6.99 13.19 1.49
CA SER A 107 6.64 14.25 0.52
C SER A 107 5.67 15.32 1.06
N LYS A 108 5.35 15.31 2.37
CA LYS A 108 4.51 16.29 3.09
C LYS A 108 3.04 16.36 2.63
N PHE A 109 2.37 15.21 2.52
CA PHE A 109 0.93 15.15 2.22
C PHE A 109 0.14 14.63 3.41
N ASP A 110 -0.71 15.47 3.99
CA ASP A 110 -1.67 15.07 5.02
C ASP A 110 -2.97 14.61 4.37
N HIS A 111 -3.28 13.32 4.56
CA HIS A 111 -4.46 12.66 4.04
C HIS A 111 -5.65 12.70 5.02
N LEU A 112 -5.40 13.01 6.29
CA LEU A 112 -6.43 13.18 7.32
C LEU A 112 -6.28 14.56 7.96
N LYS A 113 -7.35 15.36 7.93
CA LYS A 113 -7.41 16.64 8.61
C LYS A 113 -8.34 16.53 9.81
N LEU A 114 -7.78 16.52 11.01
CA LEU A 114 -8.56 16.43 12.25
C LEU A 114 -9.61 17.53 12.37
N GLU A 115 -9.30 18.70 11.82
CA GLU A 115 -10.18 19.87 11.77
C GLU A 115 -11.51 19.60 11.04
N THR A 116 -11.54 18.58 10.16
CA THR A 116 -12.71 18.24 9.36
C THR A 116 -13.59 17.15 9.98
N VAL A 117 -13.15 16.52 11.07
CA VAL A 117 -13.89 15.44 11.73
C VAL A 117 -14.86 16.03 12.77
N GLY A 118 -16.13 15.63 12.69
CA GLY A 118 -17.16 16.13 13.62
C GLY A 118 -16.92 15.67 15.06
N ARG A 119 -17.36 16.48 16.05
CA ARG A 119 -17.23 16.11 17.48
C ARG A 119 -17.95 14.80 17.84
N GLU A 120 -19.03 14.48 17.13
CA GLU A 120 -19.79 13.25 17.38
C GLU A 120 -19.10 12.02 16.80
N GLU A 121 -18.56 12.11 15.57
CA GLU A 121 -17.75 11.05 14.96
C GLU A 121 -16.52 10.71 15.82
N LEU A 122 -15.85 11.72 16.40
CA LEU A 122 -14.69 11.51 17.26
C LEU A 122 -15.01 10.68 18.52
N ARG A 123 -16.27 10.64 18.97
CA ARG A 123 -16.69 9.85 20.13
C ARG A 123 -16.95 8.38 19.78
N GLU A 124 -17.36 8.11 18.54
CA GLU A 124 -17.64 6.75 18.06
C GLU A 124 -16.39 6.02 17.61
N ILE A 125 -15.37 6.74 17.15
CA ILE A 125 -14.12 6.13 16.66
C ILE A 125 -13.31 5.53 17.83
N PRO A 126 -12.95 4.23 17.76
CA PRO A 126 -12.07 3.64 18.76
C PRO A 126 -10.72 4.39 18.85
N PRO A 127 -10.18 4.68 20.05
CA PRO A 127 -8.93 5.44 20.20
C PRO A 127 -7.75 4.84 19.42
N ILE A 128 -7.69 3.51 19.34
CA ILE A 128 -6.66 2.80 18.56
C ILE A 128 -6.80 3.03 17.05
N ALA A 129 -8.03 3.17 16.54
CA ALA A 129 -8.29 3.49 15.14
C ALA A 129 -7.93 4.94 14.84
N LEU A 130 -8.21 5.87 15.76
CA LEU A 130 -7.82 7.28 15.64
C LEU A 130 -6.29 7.43 15.64
N ILE A 131 -5.60 6.81 16.61
CA ILE A 131 -4.13 6.87 16.71
C ILE A 131 -3.48 6.21 15.49
N SER A 132 -3.97 5.04 15.08
CA SER A 132 -3.50 4.38 13.85
C SER A 132 -3.73 5.29 12.64
N SER A 133 -4.88 5.94 12.56
CA SER A 133 -5.18 6.84 11.45
C SER A 133 -4.26 8.05 11.45
N LEU A 134 -4.00 8.69 12.59
CA LEU A 134 -3.06 9.82 12.64
C LEU A 134 -1.64 9.40 12.26
N ARG A 135 -1.12 8.32 12.86
CA ARG A 135 0.21 7.80 12.51
C ARG A 135 0.36 7.43 11.04
N LYS A 136 -0.74 7.04 10.40
CA LYS A 136 -0.76 6.75 8.98
C LYS A 136 -0.88 8.05 8.21
N PHE A 137 -1.98 8.76 8.35
CA PHE A 137 -2.47 9.76 7.40
C PHE A 137 -1.96 11.19 7.63
N THR A 138 -1.17 11.46 8.66
CA THR A 138 -0.57 12.78 8.91
C THR A 138 0.95 12.70 8.94
N SER A 139 1.63 13.70 8.36
CA SER A 139 3.09 13.80 8.20
C SER A 139 3.80 14.60 9.28
#